data_AF-A0A832ZH83-F1
#
_entry.id   AF-A0A832ZH83-F1
#
_cell.length_a   1.000
_cell.length_b   1.000
_cell.length_c   1.000
_cell.angle_alpha   90.00
_cell.angle_beta   90.00
_cell.angle_gamma   90.00
#
_symmetry.space_group_name_H-M   'P 1'
#
loop_
_entity.id
_entity.type
_entity.pdbx_description
1 polymer ?
#
loop_
_entity_poly.entity_id
_entity_poly.type
_entity_poly.pdbx_seq_one_letter_code
_entity_poly.pdbx_strand_id
1 'polypeptide(L)'
;MVNLMSGYRENMGLLKNISKYVGNKTRIAFYFANKELMQVKFPELLYLFEEIATSVVQWERSGGTYKLKVIKSSNSDILEKIATIDFKDIRKM
;
A
#
# COMPACT_ATOMS: atom_id res chain seq x y z
N MET A 1 -18.57 -20.07 -11.76
CA MET A 1 -18.64 -18.77 -12.47
C MET A 1 -19.31 -17.67 -11.65
N VAL A 2 -20.39 -17.95 -10.90
CA VAL A 2 -21.09 -16.96 -10.05
C VAL A 2 -20.23 -16.36 -8.92
N ASN A 3 -19.33 -17.14 -8.31
CA ASN A 3 -18.49 -16.71 -7.17
C ASN A 3 -17.35 -15.73 -7.55
N LEU A 4 -16.93 -15.70 -8.83
CA LEU A 4 -15.84 -14.80 -9.27
C LEU A 4 -16.36 -13.35 -9.43
N MET A 5 -17.60 -13.21 -9.89
CA MET A 5 -18.24 -11.91 -10.15
C MET A 5 -18.66 -11.20 -8.87
N SER A 6 -19.01 -11.93 -7.79
CA SER A 6 -19.31 -11.31 -6.49
C SER A 6 -18.05 -10.75 -5.85
N GLY A 7 -16.97 -11.54 -5.80
CA GLY A 7 -15.68 -11.10 -5.25
C GLY A 7 -15.12 -9.88 -6.00
N TYR A 8 -15.26 -9.83 -7.33
CA TYR A 8 -14.86 -8.66 -8.11
C TYR A 8 -15.67 -7.40 -7.74
N ARG A 9 -17.00 -7.52 -7.62
CA ARG A 9 -17.87 -6.41 -7.20
C ARG A 9 -17.55 -5.91 -5.80
N GLU A 10 -17.30 -6.82 -4.86
CA GLU A 10 -16.91 -6.48 -3.48
C GLU A 10 -15.58 -5.73 -3.46
N ASN A 11 -14.58 -6.22 -4.20
CA ASN A 11 -13.26 -5.58 -4.33
C ASN A 11 -13.35 -4.17 -4.93
N MET A 12 -14.17 -3.98 -5.97
CA MET A 12 -14.40 -2.66 -6.56
C MET A 12 -15.19 -1.73 -5.63
N GLY A 13 -16.12 -2.29 -4.84
CA GLY A 13 -16.82 -1.55 -3.79
C GLY A 13 -15.87 -0.99 -2.73
N LEU A 14 -14.91 -1.81 -2.28
CA LEU A 14 -13.86 -1.38 -1.36
C LEU A 14 -13.02 -0.25 -1.96
N LEU A 15 -12.52 -0.43 -3.19
CA LEU A 15 -11.71 0.58 -3.87
C LEU A 15 -12.47 1.91 -4.01
N LYS A 16 -13.75 1.86 -4.41
CA LYS A 16 -14.62 3.04 -4.52
C LYS A 16 -14.82 3.74 -3.18
N ASN A 17 -14.91 2.99 -2.09
CA ASN A 17 -15.05 3.59 -0.76
C ASN A 17 -13.76 4.26 -0.31
N ILE A 18 -12.60 3.68 -0.59
CA ILE A 18 -11.29 4.28 -0.27
C ILE A 18 -11.06 5.54 -1.09
N SER A 19 -11.36 5.50 -2.40
CA SER A 19 -11.11 6.62 -3.32
C SER A 19 -11.89 7.88 -2.94
N LYS A 20 -13.10 7.75 -2.37
CA LYS A 20 -13.89 8.89 -1.86
C LYS A 20 -13.15 9.75 -0.84
N TYR A 21 -12.21 9.17 -0.10
CA TYR A 21 -11.48 9.91 0.92
C TYR A 21 -10.15 10.48 0.38
N VAL A 22 -9.65 10.03 -0.76
CA VAL A 22 -8.38 10.54 -1.32
C VAL A 22 -8.46 12.07 -1.49
N GLY A 23 -7.42 12.78 -1.04
CA GLY A 23 -7.38 14.24 -1.05
C GLY A 23 -8.10 14.96 0.11
N ASN A 24 -8.81 14.26 0.99
CA ASN A 24 -9.42 14.88 2.16
C ASN A 24 -8.35 15.41 3.14
N LYS A 25 -8.33 16.73 3.34
CA LYS A 25 -7.31 17.44 4.14
C LYS A 25 -7.44 17.26 5.65
N THR A 26 -8.51 16.64 6.16
CA THR A 26 -8.70 16.44 7.61
C THR A 26 -7.90 15.26 8.18
N ARG A 27 -7.29 14.43 7.32
CA ARG A 27 -6.55 13.24 7.75
C ARG A 27 -5.49 12.80 6.75
N ILE A 28 -4.52 12.03 7.26
CA ILE A 28 -3.59 11.22 6.47
C ILE A 28 -3.93 9.75 6.74
N ALA A 29 -4.30 9.00 5.71
CA ALA A 29 -4.71 7.60 5.85
C ALA A 29 -3.57 6.66 5.42
N PHE A 30 -3.27 5.66 6.26
CA PHE A 30 -2.32 4.59 5.95
C PHE A 30 -3.07 3.28 5.79
N TYR A 31 -2.91 2.64 4.62
CA TYR A 31 -3.48 1.33 4.34
C TYR A 31 -2.34 0.32 4.28
N PHE A 32 -2.35 -0.65 5.20
CA PHE A 32 -1.39 -1.74 5.20
C PHE A 32 -1.91 -2.89 4.35
N ALA A 33 -1.13 -3.29 3.37
CA ALA A 33 -1.49 -4.33 2.42
C ALA A 33 -0.36 -5.35 2.31
N ASN A 34 -0.71 -6.63 2.26
CA ASN A 34 0.24 -7.68 1.93
C ASN A 34 0.38 -7.75 0.40
N LYS A 35 1.45 -7.15 -0.13
CA LYS A 35 1.72 -7.08 -1.56
C LYS A 35 1.76 -8.46 -2.23
N GLU A 36 2.46 -9.42 -1.62
CA GLU A 36 2.62 -10.77 -2.17
C GLU A 36 1.27 -11.50 -2.30
N LEU A 37 0.45 -11.43 -1.25
CA LEU A 37 -0.89 -12.02 -1.26
C LEU A 37 -1.78 -11.35 -2.32
N MET A 38 -1.79 -10.02 -2.37
CA MET A 38 -2.60 -9.27 -3.34
C MET A 38 -2.15 -9.52 -4.78
N GLN A 39 -0.84 -9.59 -5.04
CA GLN A 39 -0.31 -9.88 -6.36
C GLN A 39 -0.77 -11.25 -6.89
N VAL A 40 -0.82 -12.27 -6.01
CA VAL A 40 -1.23 -13.63 -6.39
C VAL A 40 -2.75 -13.77 -6.53
N LYS A 41 -3.52 -13.15 -5.63
CA LYS A 41 -4.98 -13.35 -5.56
C LYS A 41 -5.78 -12.31 -6.32
N PHE A 42 -5.31 -11.06 -6.35
CA PHE A 42 -6.05 -9.90 -6.86
C PHE A 42 -5.10 -8.88 -7.54
N PRO A 43 -4.33 -9.28 -8.57
CA PRO A 43 -3.31 -8.41 -9.17
C PRO A 43 -3.88 -7.08 -9.68
N GLU A 44 -5.04 -7.10 -10.32
CA GLU A 44 -5.73 -5.88 -10.80
C GLU A 44 -6.08 -4.94 -9.65
N LEU A 45 -6.52 -5.48 -8.51
CA LEU A 45 -6.86 -4.68 -7.34
C LEU A 45 -5.61 -4.00 -6.77
N LEU A 46 -4.47 -4.70 -6.73
CA LEU A 46 -3.21 -4.11 -6.29
C LEU A 46 -2.84 -2.88 -7.13
N TYR A 47 -2.87 -3.01 -8.47
CA TYR A 47 -2.59 -1.89 -9.37
C TYR A 47 -3.53 -0.71 -9.14
N LEU A 48 -4.83 -0.98 -8.99
CA LEU A 48 -5.82 0.07 -8.74
C LEU A 48 -5.61 0.76 -7.37
N PHE A 49 -5.23 0.00 -6.34
CA PHE A 49 -4.88 0.57 -5.03
C PHE A 49 -3.66 1.48 -5.13
N GLU A 50 -2.61 1.04 -5.82
CA GLU A 50 -1.40 1.83 -6.06
C GLU A 50 -1.73 3.08 -6.88
N GLU A 51 -2.63 2.99 -7.86
CA GLU A 51 -3.08 4.09 -8.71
C GLU A 51 -3.81 5.18 -7.92
N ILE A 52 -4.78 4.82 -7.07
CA ILE A 52 -5.55 5.81 -6.31
C ILE A 52 -4.77 6.40 -5.12
N ALA A 53 -3.73 5.70 -4.64
CA ALA A 53 -2.91 6.18 -3.53
C ALA A 53 -2.05 7.39 -3.96
N THR A 54 -1.97 8.41 -3.10
CA THR A 54 -1.11 9.59 -3.34
C THR A 54 0.36 9.30 -3.12
N SER A 55 0.66 8.32 -2.27
CA SER A 55 2.00 7.79 -2.02
C SER A 55 1.90 6.30 -1.72
N VAL A 56 2.90 5.53 -2.16
CA VAL A 56 3.03 4.10 -1.87
C VAL A 56 4.41 3.84 -1.31
N VAL A 57 4.44 3.19 -0.14
CA VAL A 57 5.68 2.79 0.54
C VAL A 57 5.72 1.27 0.59
N GLN A 58 6.81 0.71 0.09
CA GLN A 58 7.06 -0.72 0.10
C GLN A 58 7.97 -1.05 1.28
N TRP A 59 7.53 -2.01 2.09
CA TRP A 59 8.30 -2.52 3.21
C TRP A 59 9.02 -3.80 2.79
N GLU A 60 10.34 -3.80 2.90
CA GLU A 60 11.17 -4.95 2.57
C GLU A 60 12.02 -5.34 3.77
N ARG A 61 12.21 -6.64 3.97
CA ARG A 61 13.15 -7.16 4.95
C ARG A 61 14.41 -7.64 4.24
N SER A 62 15.56 -7.21 4.74
CA SER A 62 16.86 -7.68 4.27
C SER A 62 17.70 -8.08 5.50
N GLY A 63 17.78 -9.38 5.76
CA GLY A 63 18.44 -9.91 6.96
C GLY A 63 17.74 -9.45 8.25
N GLY A 64 18.47 -8.69 9.08
CA GLY A 64 17.98 -8.09 10.33
C GLY A 64 17.51 -6.63 10.20
N THR A 65 17.49 -6.09 8.97
CA THR A 65 17.10 -4.71 8.67
C THR A 65 15.77 -4.66 7.93
N TYR A 66 15.01 -3.60 8.19
CA TYR A 66 13.78 -3.27 7.49
C TYR A 66 13.98 -2.02 6.65
N LYS A 67 13.63 -2.08 5.37
CA LYS A 67 13.75 -0.97 4.43
C LYS A 67 12.35 -0.53 4.02
N LEU A 68 12.04 0.74 4.24
CA LEU A 68 10.84 1.40 3.75
C LEU A 68 11.23 2.22 2.52
N LYS A 69 10.84 1.74 1.33
CA LYS A 69 11.12 2.40 0.05
C LYS A 69 9.87 3.12 -0.44
N VAL A 70 9.99 4.42 -0.75
CA VAL A 70 8.90 5.18 -1.40
C VAL A 70 8.91 4.85 -2.89
N ILE A 71 7.90 4.11 -3.37
CA ILE A 71 7.79 3.72 -4.79
C ILE A 71 6.84 4.62 -5.60
N LYS A 72 6.00 5.38 -4.90
CA LYS A 72 5.16 6.44 -5.48
C LYS A 72 5.02 7.58 -4.49
N SER A 73 5.04 8.82 -4.97
CA SER A 73 4.81 10.00 -4.15
C SER A 73 4.40 11.19 -5.01
N SER A 74 3.48 12.01 -4.52
CA SER A 74 3.20 13.35 -5.07
C SER A 74 4.25 14.40 -4.68
N ASN A 75 5.06 14.12 -3.66
CA ASN A 75 6.23 14.92 -3.29
C ASN A 75 7.49 14.30 -3.91
N SER A 76 8.11 15.01 -4.85
CA SER A 76 9.33 14.59 -5.56
C SER A 76 10.54 14.43 -4.64
N ASP A 77 10.60 15.19 -3.55
CA ASP A 77 11.75 15.20 -2.65
C ASP A 77 11.89 13.89 -1.86
N ILE A 78 10.83 13.09 -1.80
CA ILE A 78 10.81 11.81 -1.07
C ILE A 78 10.68 10.61 -2.00
N LEU A 79 10.41 10.81 -3.29
CA LEU A 79 10.31 9.72 -4.25
C LEU A 79 11.64 8.94 -4.29
N GLU A 80 11.56 7.61 -4.31
CA GLU A 80 12.70 6.69 -4.29
C GLU A 80 13.59 6.72 -3.03
N LYS A 81 13.31 7.59 -2.05
CA LYS A 81 14.02 7.56 -0.77
C LYS A 81 13.75 6.25 -0.03
N ILE A 82 14.78 5.81 0.70
CA ILE A 82 14.77 4.59 1.51
C ILE A 82 15.08 4.96 2.95
N ALA A 83 14.16 4.66 3.85
CA ALA A 83 14.43 4.66 5.29
C ALA A 83 14.82 3.23 5.71
N THR A 84 15.95 3.08 6.41
CA THR A 84 16.40 1.79 6.96
C THR A 84 16.23 1.81 8.47
N ILE A 85 15.64 0.76 9.01
CA ILE A 85 15.40 0.58 10.45
C ILE A 85 15.96 -0.78 10.85
N ASP A 86 16.81 -0.81 11.88
CA ASP A 86 17.29 -2.08 12.45
C ASP A 86 16.22 -2.69 13.36
N PHE A 87 16.08 -4.02 13.31
CA PHE A 87 15.09 -4.72 14.15
C PHE A 87 15.30 -4.49 15.65
N LYS A 88 16.55 -4.23 16.06
CA LYS A 88 16.90 -3.92 17.45
C LYS A 88 16.26 -2.63 17.94
N ASP A 89 15.99 -1.68 17.05
CA ASP A 89 15.41 -0.39 17.38
C ASP A 89 13.89 -0.49 17.50
N ILE A 90 13.26 -1.33 16.67
CA ILE A 90 11.82 -1.62 16.75
C ILE A 90 11.47 -2.33 18.06
N ARG A 91 12.30 -3.28 18.51
CA ARG A 91 12.04 -4.05 19.74
C ARG A 91 12.04 -3.21 21.02
N LYS A 92 12.64 -2.01 20.99
CA LYS A 92 12.74 -1.10 22.14
C LYS A 92 11.60 -0.08 22.21
N MET A 93 10.79 0.03 21.16
CA MET A 93 9.56 0.83 21.14
C MET A 93 8.39 0.01 21.70
#